data_AF-A0AAI9TN92-F1
#
_entry.id   AF-A0AAI9TN92-F1
#
_cell.length_a   1.000
_cell.length_b   1.000
_cell.length_c   1.000
_cell.angle_alpha   90.00
_cell.angle_beta   90.00
_cell.angle_gamma   90.00
#
_symmetry.space_group_name_H-M   'P 1'
#
loop_
_entity.id
_entity.type
_entity.pdbx_description
1 polymer ?
#
loop_
_entity_poly.entity_id
_entity_poly.type
_entity_poly.pdbx_seq_one_letter_code
_entity_poly.pdbx_strand_id
1 'polypeptide(L)'
;MLLNSRGRHHPSNFAAVDFDATNMDRVSNAVGLIFLDNHMMMMNGLTENMKNYGKLVAWSENPDAFEWTTNQKQCIPGEGLLILEIQERLLTFLVQCCTQLLHDIPEPTLTSDSFPILPELPLEREGEISGFESLGVMAAEAPYRVPAQLDLALVESLYGVVYMILYDMNGFIKQSAM
;
A
#
# COMPACT_ATOMS: atom_id res chain seq x y z
N MET A 1 -6.21 1.88 -13.49
CA MET A 1 -5.91 1.37 -12.13
C MET A 1 -5.69 2.48 -11.09
N LEU A 2 -4.67 3.33 -11.25
CA LEU A 2 -4.27 4.33 -10.25
C LEU A 2 -5.43 5.20 -9.73
N LEU A 3 -6.24 5.75 -10.63
CA LEU A 3 -7.34 6.66 -10.30
C LEU A 3 -8.46 5.96 -9.50
N ASN A 4 -8.81 4.72 -9.88
CA ASN A 4 -9.79 3.90 -9.14
C ASN A 4 -9.27 3.55 -7.74
N SER A 5 -8.00 3.14 -7.64
CA SER A 5 -7.42 2.72 -6.37
C SER A 5 -7.25 3.89 -5.39
N ARG A 6 -6.63 4.99 -5.82
CA ARG A 6 -6.39 6.18 -4.98
C ARG A 6 -7.68 6.94 -4.66
N GLY A 7 -8.69 6.86 -5.52
CA GLY A 7 -10.00 7.49 -5.28
C GLY A 7 -10.87 6.75 -4.25
N ARG A 8 -10.64 5.46 -4.02
CA ARG A 8 -11.47 4.63 -3.12
C ARG A 8 -10.85 4.34 -1.75
N HIS A 9 -9.56 4.61 -1.58
CA HIS A 9 -8.82 4.22 -0.38
C HIS A 9 -8.14 5.41 0.28
N HIS A 10 -8.07 5.40 1.61
CA HIS A 10 -7.43 6.45 2.38
C HIS A 10 -5.92 6.52 2.08
N PRO A 11 -5.27 7.70 2.06
CA PRO A 11 -3.85 7.83 1.76
C PRO A 11 -2.93 6.97 2.63
N SER A 12 -3.31 6.70 3.89
CA SER A 12 -2.57 5.79 4.78
C SER A 12 -2.35 4.39 4.21
N ASN A 13 -3.24 3.92 3.32
CA ASN A 13 -3.11 2.59 2.71
C ASN A 13 -1.92 2.50 1.74
N PHE A 14 -1.40 3.65 1.32
CA PHE A 14 -0.30 3.74 0.35
C PHE A 14 0.95 4.37 0.94
N ALA A 15 0.94 4.78 2.22
CA ALA A 15 2.05 5.50 2.85
C ALA A 15 3.40 4.78 2.69
N ALA A 16 3.42 3.46 2.92
CA ALA A 16 4.63 2.65 2.73
C ALA A 16 5.09 2.60 1.26
N VAL A 17 4.17 2.38 0.32
CA VAL A 17 4.49 2.31 -1.12
C VAL A 17 4.98 3.66 -1.65
N ASP A 18 4.34 4.75 -1.22
CA ASP A 18 4.75 6.12 -1.58
C ASP A 18 6.15 6.42 -1.07
N PHE A 19 6.49 5.92 0.12
CA PHE A 19 7.83 6.05 0.67
C PHE A 19 8.87 5.21 -0.06
N ASP A 20 8.55 3.95 -0.36
CA ASP A 20 9.44 3.03 -1.09
C ASP A 20 9.76 3.52 -2.50
N ALA A 21 8.81 4.20 -3.15
CA ALA A 21 9.03 4.81 -4.46
C ALA A 21 10.16 5.86 -4.46
N THR A 22 10.51 6.42 -3.30
CA THR A 22 11.60 7.41 -3.16
C THR A 22 12.98 6.79 -2.92
N ASN A 23 13.08 5.45 -2.91
CA ASN A 23 14.29 4.76 -2.48
C ASN A 23 15.54 5.20 -3.28
N MET A 24 15.41 5.41 -4.59
CA MET A 24 16.53 5.90 -5.42
C MET A 24 17.01 7.30 -5.01
N ASP A 25 16.08 8.22 -4.74
CA ASP A 25 16.37 9.60 -4.36
C ASP A 25 16.96 9.69 -2.94
N ARG A 26 16.56 8.75 -2.06
CA ARG A 26 17.10 8.64 -0.70
C ARG A 26 18.49 8.01 -0.69
N VAL A 27 18.70 6.90 -1.41
CA VAL A 27 20.01 6.23 -1.50
C VAL A 27 21.06 7.14 -2.13
N SER A 28 20.65 8.00 -3.06
CA SER A 28 21.54 9.01 -3.68
C SER A 28 21.71 10.29 -2.85
N ASN A 29 21.05 10.42 -1.69
CA ASN A 29 20.97 11.64 -0.88
C ASN A 29 20.49 12.88 -1.68
N ALA A 30 19.71 12.69 -2.74
CA ALA A 30 19.11 13.78 -3.50
C ALA A 30 18.01 14.49 -2.70
N VAL A 31 17.39 13.79 -1.74
CA VAL A 31 16.38 14.32 -0.82
C VAL A 31 16.86 14.16 0.62
N GLY A 32 17.06 15.29 1.31
CA GLY A 32 17.37 15.32 2.74
C GLY A 32 16.12 15.27 3.60
N LEU A 33 16.04 14.32 4.52
CA LEU A 33 14.93 14.23 5.46
C LEU A 33 15.17 15.13 6.66
N ILE A 34 14.13 15.87 7.07
CA ILE A 34 14.17 16.68 8.29
C ILE A 34 14.15 15.74 9.50
N PHE A 35 15.11 15.92 10.41
CA PHE A 35 15.14 15.20 11.66
C PHE A 35 14.58 16.07 12.79
N LEU A 36 13.55 15.57 13.48
CA LEU A 36 13.01 16.15 14.69
C LEU A 36 13.13 15.12 15.81
N ASP A 37 13.98 15.43 16.78
CA ASP A 37 14.34 14.50 17.85
C ASP A 37 13.17 14.19 18.80
N ASN A 38 13.11 12.97 19.32
CA ASN A 38 12.08 12.45 20.24
C ASN A 38 10.62 12.62 19.77
N HIS A 39 10.40 12.67 18.45
CA HIS A 39 9.07 12.72 17.85
C HIS A 39 8.91 11.63 16.81
N MET A 40 7.66 11.24 16.59
CA MET A 40 7.26 10.34 15.52
C MET A 40 6.05 10.90 14.80
N MET A 41 5.80 10.42 13.59
CA MET A 41 4.59 10.76 12.84
C MET A 41 3.76 9.50 12.60
N MET A 42 2.46 9.62 12.86
CA MET A 42 1.50 8.53 12.66
C MET A 42 1.12 8.42 11.19
N MET A 43 1.55 7.34 10.53
CA MET A 43 1.33 7.09 9.10
C MET A 43 0.59 5.77 8.81
N ASN A 44 0.82 4.71 9.58
CA ASN A 44 0.26 3.38 9.28
C ASN A 44 -0.81 2.94 10.29
N GLY A 45 -1.65 1.98 9.91
CA GLY A 45 -2.51 1.23 10.84
C GLY A 45 -3.78 1.93 11.33
N LEU A 46 -4.30 2.90 10.59
CA LEU A 46 -5.41 3.76 11.05
C LEU A 46 -6.79 3.37 10.48
N THR A 47 -7.12 2.08 10.38
CA THR A 47 -8.48 1.66 9.98
C THR A 47 -9.56 2.19 10.94
N GLU A 48 -9.24 2.37 12.23
CA GLU A 48 -10.19 2.87 13.23
C GLU A 48 -10.02 4.36 13.60
N ASN A 49 -8.90 5.00 13.23
CA ASN A 49 -8.65 6.41 13.61
C ASN A 49 -7.89 7.21 12.55
N MET A 50 -8.45 7.31 11.35
CA MET A 50 -7.92 8.09 10.23
C MET A 50 -7.57 9.55 10.59
N LYS A 51 -8.21 10.11 11.63
CA LYS A 51 -7.95 11.48 12.13
C LYS A 51 -6.53 11.69 12.65
N ASN A 52 -5.83 10.62 13.01
CA ASN A 52 -4.45 10.70 13.47
C ASN A 52 -3.43 10.59 12.33
N TYR A 53 -3.84 10.40 11.08
CA TYR A 53 -2.90 10.30 9.97
C TYR A 53 -2.16 11.63 9.79
N GLY A 54 -0.83 11.58 9.73
CA GLY A 54 0.03 12.76 9.71
C GLY A 54 0.20 13.44 11.08
N LYS A 55 -0.37 12.90 12.16
CA LYS A 55 -0.24 13.48 13.50
C LYS A 55 1.19 13.31 14.00
N LEU A 56 1.78 14.41 14.43
CA LEU A 56 3.05 14.42 15.16
C LEU A 56 2.80 14.05 16.64
N VAL A 57 3.58 13.13 17.17
CA VAL A 57 3.47 12.64 18.55
C VAL A 57 4.86 12.67 19.20
N ALA A 58 4.97 13.31 20.36
CA ALA A 58 6.19 13.28 21.15
C ALA A 58 6.33 11.92 21.85
N TRP A 59 7.55 11.38 21.94
CA TRP A 59 7.78 10.08 22.60
C TRP A 59 7.39 10.08 24.07
N SER A 60 7.41 11.25 24.74
CA SER A 60 6.94 11.39 26.11
C SER A 60 5.43 11.21 26.28
N GLU A 61 4.65 11.40 25.21
CA GLU A 61 3.18 11.29 25.24
C GLU A 61 2.70 9.85 25.00
N ASN A 62 3.54 9.01 24.42
CA ASN A 62 3.22 7.62 24.13
C ASN A 62 4.42 6.72 24.45
N PRO A 63 4.32 5.84 25.48
CA PRO A 63 5.42 4.97 25.89
C PRO A 63 5.89 4.02 24.77
N ASP A 64 5.02 3.69 23.81
CA ASP A 64 5.34 2.77 22.73
C ASP A 64 5.98 3.47 21.51
N ALA A 65 6.07 4.81 21.52
CA ALA A 65 6.51 5.61 20.37
C ALA A 65 7.91 5.24 19.85
N PHE A 66 8.84 4.99 20.77
CA PHE A 66 10.19 4.56 20.43
C PHE A 66 10.19 3.20 19.74
N GLU A 67 9.46 2.23 20.29
CA GLU A 67 9.32 0.90 19.72
C GLU A 67 8.68 0.96 18.34
N TRP A 68 7.61 1.74 18.19
CA TRP A 68 6.89 1.87 16.92
C TRP A 68 7.76 2.48 15.81
N THR A 69 8.60 3.45 16.15
CA THR A 69 9.54 4.05 15.19
C THR A 69 10.66 3.07 14.84
N THR A 70 11.22 2.37 15.84
CA THR A 70 12.31 1.41 15.64
C THR A 70 11.88 0.17 14.84
N ASN A 71 10.65 -0.29 15.05
CA ASN A 71 10.05 -1.42 14.34
C ASN A 71 9.35 -1.01 13.03
N GLN A 72 9.52 0.23 12.56
CA GLN A 72 8.90 0.76 11.34
C GLN A 72 7.37 0.63 11.29
N LYS A 73 6.73 0.49 12.46
CA LYS A 73 5.27 0.55 12.57
C LYS A 73 4.78 1.96 12.25
N GLN A 74 5.57 2.96 12.60
CA GLN A 74 5.37 4.37 12.28
C GLN A 74 6.72 4.97 11.87
N CYS A 75 6.74 6.19 11.36
CA CYS A 75 7.96 6.78 10.79
C CYS A 75 8.43 8.02 11.56
N ILE A 76 9.66 8.43 11.30
CA ILE A 76 10.17 9.71 11.79
C ILE A 76 9.47 10.86 11.04
N PRO A 77 9.41 12.08 11.63
CA PRO A 77 8.67 13.19 11.02
C PRO A 77 9.13 13.55 9.61
N GLY A 78 10.43 13.49 9.32
CA GLY A 78 10.94 13.76 7.96
C GLY A 78 10.42 12.78 6.91
N GLU A 79 10.34 11.50 7.24
CA GLU A 79 9.78 10.47 6.35
C GLU A 79 8.28 10.69 6.13
N GLY A 80 7.55 10.98 7.22
CA GLY A 80 6.12 11.29 7.16
C GLY A 80 5.83 12.51 6.28
N LEU A 81 6.61 13.59 6.41
CA LEU A 81 6.46 14.78 5.56
C LEU A 81 6.70 14.48 4.08
N LEU A 82 7.73 13.68 3.75
CA LEU A 82 8.00 13.29 2.38
C LEU A 82 6.84 12.48 1.78
N ILE A 83 6.27 11.54 2.55
CA ILE A 83 5.10 10.77 2.14
C ILE A 83 3.91 11.71 1.87
N LEU A 84 3.63 12.65 2.78
CA LEU A 84 2.53 13.61 2.62
C LEU A 84 2.71 14.50 1.39
N GLU A 85 3.92 14.95 1.09
CA GLU A 85 4.23 15.73 -0.12
C GLU A 85 3.95 14.92 -1.39
N ILE A 86 4.38 13.66 -1.45
CA ILE A 86 4.14 12.77 -2.60
C ILE A 86 2.63 12.58 -2.80
N GLN A 87 1.92 12.31 -1.71
CA GLN A 87 0.47 12.10 -1.73
C GLN A 87 -0.29 13.35 -2.17
N GLU A 88 0.08 14.52 -1.67
CA GLU A 88 -0.50 15.80 -2.08
C GLU A 88 -0.32 16.03 -3.58
N ARG A 89 0.90 15.88 -4.10
CA ARG A 89 1.21 16.09 -5.51
C ARG A 89 0.48 15.10 -6.41
N LEU A 90 0.45 13.83 -6.01
CA LEU A 90 -0.25 12.77 -6.75
C LEU A 90 -1.76 13.01 -6.77
N LEU A 91 -2.38 13.29 -5.62
CA LEU A 91 -3.83 13.52 -5.54
C LEU A 91 -4.23 14.79 -6.28
N THR A 92 -3.43 15.85 -6.19
CA THR A 92 -3.64 17.08 -6.97
C THR A 92 -3.64 16.80 -8.48
N PHE A 93 -2.64 16.04 -8.95
CA PHE A 93 -2.58 15.61 -10.35
C PHE A 93 -3.81 14.78 -10.75
N LEU A 94 -4.21 13.81 -9.93
CA LEU A 94 -5.37 12.95 -10.22
C LEU A 94 -6.67 13.76 -10.28
N VAL A 95 -6.88 14.71 -9.37
CA VAL A 95 -8.04 15.62 -9.40
C VAL A 95 -8.03 16.45 -10.68
N GLN A 96 -6.88 17.01 -11.07
CA GLN A 96 -6.76 17.75 -12.34
C GLN A 96 -7.07 16.88 -13.56
N CYS A 97 -6.64 15.62 -13.56
CA CYS A 97 -7.02 14.66 -14.61
C CYS A 97 -8.52 14.41 -14.62
N CYS A 98 -9.15 14.17 -13.46
CA CYS A 98 -10.60 13.97 -13.35
C CYS A 98 -11.38 15.17 -13.91
N THR A 99 -11.00 16.40 -13.53
CA THR A 99 -11.67 17.62 -13.98
C THR A 99 -11.58 17.80 -15.50
N GLN A 100 -10.45 17.41 -16.12
CA GLN A 100 -10.31 17.44 -17.58
C GLN A 100 -11.10 16.33 -18.28
N LEU A 101 -11.11 15.12 -17.73
CA LEU A 101 -11.85 13.99 -18.30
C LEU A 101 -13.37 14.19 -18.19
N LEU A 102 -13.84 14.82 -17.12
CA LEU A 102 -15.26 15.06 -16.82
C LEU A 102 -15.69 16.51 -17.11
N HIS A 103 -15.01 17.19 -18.05
CA HIS A 103 -15.22 18.61 -18.35
C HIS A 103 -16.65 18.99 -18.73
N ASP A 104 -17.45 18.04 -19.24
CA ASP A 104 -18.87 18.25 -19.57
C ASP A 104 -19.80 18.30 -18.33
N ILE A 105 -19.29 17.89 -17.17
CA ILE A 105 -20.02 17.92 -15.90
C ILE A 105 -19.55 19.14 -15.10
N PRO A 106 -20.46 20.03 -14.67
CA PRO A 106 -20.07 21.16 -13.83
C PRO A 106 -19.40 20.69 -12.54
N GLU A 107 -18.29 21.33 -12.16
CA GLU A 107 -17.52 21.02 -10.95
C GLU A 107 -18.34 20.85 -9.67
N PRO A 108 -19.32 21.73 -9.34
CA PRO A 108 -20.12 21.55 -8.12
C PRO A 108 -21.02 20.29 -8.17
N THR A 109 -21.27 19.75 -9.35
CA THR A 109 -22.08 18.53 -9.53
C THR A 109 -21.23 17.27 -9.38
N LEU A 110 -19.90 17.35 -9.57
CA LEU A 110 -18.98 16.20 -9.48
C LEU A 110 -18.94 15.56 -8.10
N THR A 111 -19.17 16.33 -7.04
CA THR A 111 -19.18 15.86 -5.64
C THR A 111 -20.59 15.78 -5.06
N SER A 112 -21.62 16.04 -5.87
CA SER A 112 -23.01 15.96 -5.46
C SER A 112 -23.55 14.52 -5.53
N ASP A 113 -24.67 14.27 -4.86
CA ASP A 113 -25.38 12.98 -4.91
C ASP A 113 -26.05 12.69 -6.27
N SER A 114 -25.86 13.56 -7.28
CA SER A 114 -26.46 13.42 -8.61
C SER A 114 -25.95 12.19 -9.38
N PHE A 115 -24.76 11.70 -9.04
CA PHE A 115 -24.15 10.53 -9.66
C PHE A 115 -23.87 9.45 -8.60
N PRO A 116 -24.46 8.25 -8.71
CA PRO A 116 -24.23 7.20 -7.75
C PRO A 116 -22.80 6.66 -7.84
N ILE A 117 -22.18 6.39 -6.69
CA ILE A 117 -20.90 5.69 -6.62
C ILE A 117 -21.12 4.24 -7.07
N LEU A 118 -20.55 3.89 -8.23
CA LEU A 118 -20.61 2.53 -8.75
C LEU A 118 -19.75 1.58 -7.91
N PRO A 119 -20.09 0.28 -7.82
CA PRO A 119 -19.22 -0.72 -7.21
C PRO A 119 -17.86 -0.76 -7.94
N GLU A 120 -16.83 -1.23 -7.23
CA GLU A 120 -15.52 -1.38 -7.84
C GLU A 120 -15.59 -2.36 -9.01
N LEU A 121 -15.04 -1.95 -10.17
CA LEU A 121 -14.92 -2.86 -11.30
C LEU A 121 -13.99 -4.00 -10.88
N PRO A 122 -14.44 -5.27 -10.97
CA PRO A 122 -13.56 -6.39 -10.75
C PRO A 122 -12.35 -6.21 -11.68
N LEU A 123 -11.16 -6.19 -11.10
CA LEU A 123 -9.94 -6.36 -11.89
C LEU A 123 -10.11 -7.66 -12.66
N GLU A 124 -9.87 -7.64 -13.98
CA GLU A 124 -10.01 -8.84 -14.82
C GLU A 124 -9.36 -10.00 -14.08
N ARG A 125 -10.17 -11.03 -13.79
CA ARG A 125 -9.76 -12.14 -12.94
C ARG A 125 -8.44 -12.68 -13.49
N GLU A 126 -7.59 -13.12 -12.57
CA GLU A 126 -6.38 -13.94 -12.76
C GLU A 126 -6.56 -15.20 -13.65
N GLY A 127 -7.73 -15.40 -14.26
CA GLY A 127 -8.09 -16.54 -15.09
C GLY A 127 -7.85 -16.39 -16.61
N GLU A 128 -7.50 -15.22 -17.14
CA GLU A 128 -7.25 -15.07 -18.60
C GLU A 128 -5.77 -15.07 -19.00
N ILE A 129 -4.84 -14.92 -18.05
CA ILE A 129 -3.40 -14.84 -18.33
C ILE A 129 -2.66 -15.94 -17.55
N SER A 130 -2.21 -17.00 -18.24
CA SER A 130 -1.51 -18.12 -17.60
C SER A 130 -0.02 -17.82 -17.40
N GLY A 131 0.52 -18.12 -16.21
CA GLY A 131 1.97 -18.17 -15.99
C GLY A 131 2.66 -16.81 -15.72
N PHE A 132 3.87 -16.63 -16.26
CA PHE A 132 4.74 -15.46 -15.98
C PHE A 132 4.17 -14.11 -16.45
N GLU A 133 3.32 -14.11 -17.47
CA GLU A 133 2.64 -12.89 -17.94
C GLU A 133 1.71 -12.32 -16.85
N SER A 134 1.08 -13.19 -16.05
CA SER A 134 0.30 -12.77 -14.87
C SER A 134 1.19 -12.12 -13.80
N LEU A 135 2.40 -12.66 -13.57
CA LEU A 135 3.33 -12.08 -12.58
C LEU A 135 3.84 -10.70 -12.99
N GLY A 136 4.12 -10.49 -14.29
CA GLY A 136 4.52 -9.19 -14.81
C GLY A 136 3.42 -8.13 -14.66
N VAL A 137 2.17 -8.51 -14.95
CA VAL A 137 1.00 -7.64 -14.72
C VAL A 137 0.83 -7.37 -13.24
N MET A 138 0.89 -8.38 -12.37
CA MET A 138 0.80 -8.22 -10.92
C MET A 138 1.88 -7.27 -10.38
N ALA A 139 3.13 -7.40 -10.85
CA ALA A 139 4.23 -6.53 -10.44
C ALA A 139 4.02 -5.08 -10.91
N ALA A 140 3.56 -4.87 -12.15
CA ALA A 140 3.26 -3.55 -12.68
C ALA A 140 2.07 -2.89 -11.97
N GLU A 141 1.12 -3.69 -11.48
CA GLU A 141 -0.06 -3.23 -10.77
C GLU A 141 0.15 -3.08 -9.27
N ALA A 142 1.17 -3.73 -8.69
CA ALA A 142 1.43 -3.76 -7.25
C ALA A 142 1.45 -2.37 -6.59
N PRO A 143 2.06 -1.31 -7.17
CA PRO A 143 2.07 0.02 -6.57
C PRO A 143 0.68 0.69 -6.51
N TYR A 144 -0.28 0.17 -7.29
CA TYR A 144 -1.66 0.66 -7.37
C TYR A 144 -2.63 -0.22 -6.59
N ARG A 145 -2.19 -1.33 -5.99
CA ARG A 145 -3.04 -2.17 -5.15
C ARG A 145 -2.86 -1.76 -3.69
N VAL A 146 -3.95 -1.81 -2.93
CA VAL A 146 -3.87 -1.72 -1.47
C VAL A 146 -3.14 -2.97 -0.97
N PRO A 147 -2.27 -2.86 0.05
CA PRO A 147 -1.62 -4.03 0.63
C PRO A 147 -2.64 -5.11 0.93
N ALA A 148 -2.43 -6.31 0.39
CA ALA A 148 -3.26 -7.46 0.70
C ALA A 148 -3.19 -7.70 2.21
N GLN A 149 -4.34 -7.92 2.84
CA GLN A 149 -4.35 -8.34 4.24
C GLN A 149 -3.67 -9.70 4.32
N LEU A 150 -2.79 -9.86 5.32
CA LEU A 150 -2.13 -11.13 5.57
C LEU A 150 -3.18 -12.19 5.88
N ASP A 151 -3.44 -13.07 4.92
CA ASP A 151 -4.30 -14.22 5.11
C ASP A 151 -3.47 -15.35 5.71
N LEU A 152 -3.48 -15.45 7.04
CA LEU A 152 -2.78 -16.51 7.76
C LEU A 152 -3.33 -17.90 7.40
N ALA A 153 -4.60 -18.02 7.02
CA ALA A 153 -5.17 -19.29 6.57
C ALA A 153 -4.58 -19.70 5.22
N LEU A 154 -4.37 -18.74 4.31
CA LEU A 154 -3.63 -18.98 3.07
C LEU A 154 -2.19 -19.42 3.36
N VAL A 155 -1.49 -18.74 4.27
CA VAL A 155 -0.11 -19.11 4.66
C VAL A 155 -0.07 -20.53 5.25
N GLU A 156 -1.00 -20.89 6.13
CA GLU A 156 -1.12 -22.24 6.68
C GLU A 156 -1.43 -23.29 5.60
N SER A 157 -2.31 -22.96 4.65
CA SER A 157 -2.63 -23.84 3.52
C SER A 157 -1.42 -24.08 2.61
N LEU A 158 -0.65 -23.04 2.30
CA LEU A 158 0.58 -23.12 1.51
C LEU A 158 1.64 -23.96 2.23
N TYR A 159 1.78 -23.76 3.55
CA TYR A 159 2.67 -24.58 4.36
C TYR A 159 2.28 -26.06 4.29
N GLY A 160 0.99 -26.39 4.45
CA GLY A 160 0.49 -27.76 4.35
C GLY A 160 0.74 -28.40 2.97
N VAL A 161 0.52 -27.66 1.89
CA VAL A 161 0.74 -28.13 0.51
C VAL A 161 2.22 -28.37 0.23
N VAL A 162 3.10 -27.42 0.59
CA VAL A 162 4.56 -27.58 0.42
C VAL A 162 5.07 -28.75 1.27
N TYR A 163 4.55 -28.90 2.49
CA TYR A 163 4.90 -30.01 3.36
C TYR A 163 4.46 -31.36 2.73
N MET A 164 3.24 -31.44 2.19
CA MET A 164 2.79 -32.65 1.49
C MET A 164 3.64 -32.98 0.27
N ILE A 165 3.97 -32.00 -0.58
CA ILE A 165 4.83 -32.20 -1.76
C ILE A 165 6.21 -32.71 -1.35
N LEU A 166 6.81 -32.16 -0.29
CA LEU A 166 8.12 -32.61 0.19
C LEU A 166 8.07 -34.03 0.79
N TYR A 167 6.97 -34.41 1.44
CA TYR A 167 6.80 -35.76 1.97
C TYR A 167 6.50 -36.80 0.88
N ASP A 168 5.69 -36.45 -0.12
CA ASP A 168 5.41 -37.32 -1.27
C ASP A 168 6.66 -37.52 -2.14
N MET A 169 7.47 -36.46 -2.35
CA MET A 169 8.78 -36.57 -3.01
C MET A 169 9.74 -37.49 -2.23
N ASN A 170 9.76 -37.41 -0.91
CA ASN A 170 10.57 -38.30 -0.06
C ASN A 170 10.04 -39.75 -0.04
N GLY A 171 8.73 -39.95 -0.16
CA GLY A 171 8.10 -41.27 -0.30
C GLY A 171 8.45 -41.95 -1.63
N PHE A 172 8.41 -41.19 -2.73
CA PHE A 172 8.80 -41.67 -4.06
C PHE A 172 10.28 -42.06 -4.15
N ILE A 173 11.19 -41.30 -3.53
CA ILE A 173 12.62 -41.64 -3.50
C ILE A 173 12.88 -42.94 -2.74
N LYS A 174 12.12 -43.24 -1.67
CA LYS A 174 12.26 -44.50 -0.92
C LYS A 174 11.70 -45.73 -1.63
N GLN A 175 10.65 -45.58 -2.45
CA GLN A 175 10.08 -46.69 -3.23
C GLN A 175 10.88 -47.02 -4.50
N SER A 176 11.61 -46.06 -5.06
CA SER A 176 12.44 -46.28 -6.26
C SER A 176 13.84 -46.84 -5.96
N ALA A 177 14.17 -47.07 -4.68
CA ALA A 177 15.44 -47.63 -4.20
C ALA A 177 15.33 -49.08 -3.67
N MET A 178 14.22 -49.76 -3.96
CA MET A 178 13.96 -51.18 -3.65
C MET A 178 13.67 -51.95 -4.94
#